data_AF-A0A2T4LK42-F1
#
_entry.id   AF-A0A2T4LK42-F1
#
_cell.length_a   1.000
_cell.length_b   1.000
_cell.length_c   1.000
_cell.angle_alpha   90.00
_cell.angle_beta   90.00
_cell.angle_gamma   90.00
#
_symmetry.space_group_name_H-M   'P 1'
#
loop_
_entity.id
_entity.type
_entity.pdbx_description
1 polymer ?
#
loop_
_entity_poly.entity_id
_entity_poly.type
_entity_poly.pdbx_seq_one_letter_code
_entity_poly.pdbx_strand_id
1 'polypeptide(L)'
;IMGGGTFGNWTPTAEFNIWADAEAAQRVFNCGARINVFGLDVTHQVLATDDIIQRFALINNDVAGFVVELLKFFKSTYKTHFDMDGGPIHDACAILYLIKPELFKMQHTHIAIEHHSALTYGTMSVDLNNVTDGEKNAYFAVD
;
A
#
# COMPACT_ATOMS: atom_id res chain seq x y z
N ILE A 1 -6.26 -4.38 3.86
CA ILE A 1 -6.17 -4.14 2.40
C ILE A 1 -4.84 -3.45 2.11
N MET A 2 -4.21 -3.75 0.99
CA MET A 2 -3.18 -2.89 0.42
C MET A 2 -3.87 -1.93 -0.54
N GLY A 3 -3.59 -0.65 -0.40
CA GLY A 3 -4.15 0.38 -1.26
C GLY A 3 -4.32 1.71 -0.54
N GLY A 4 -4.34 2.78 -1.32
CA GLY A 4 -4.41 4.15 -0.83
C GLY A 4 -3.09 4.65 -0.26
N GLY A 5 -3.17 5.78 0.44
CA GLY A 5 -2.04 6.47 1.03
C GLY A 5 -2.33 7.97 1.15
N THR A 6 -1.43 8.70 1.81
CA THR A 6 -1.51 10.17 1.89
C THR A 6 -1.03 10.87 0.61
N PHE A 7 -0.52 10.10 -0.35
CA PHE A 7 -0.10 10.51 -1.69
C PHE A 7 -0.42 9.40 -2.70
N GLY A 8 -0.28 9.68 -4.00
CA GLY A 8 -0.56 8.73 -5.06
C GLY A 8 0.67 8.24 -5.83
N ASN A 9 0.54 7.08 -6.48
CA ASN A 9 1.49 6.55 -7.47
C ASN A 9 0.86 6.45 -8.88
N TRP A 10 -0.44 6.69 -9.01
CA TRP A 10 -1.16 6.63 -10.29
C TRP A 10 -1.62 8.02 -10.75
N THR A 11 -2.19 8.79 -9.82
CA THR A 11 -2.38 10.23 -9.96
C THR A 11 -1.59 10.93 -8.84
N PRO A 12 -1.47 12.27 -8.81
CA PRO A 12 -0.77 12.96 -7.73
C PRO A 12 -1.30 12.63 -6.32
N THR A 13 -2.58 12.25 -6.19
CA THR A 13 -3.25 12.04 -4.90
C THR A 13 -3.89 10.66 -4.74
N ALA A 14 -3.86 9.80 -5.77
CA ALA A 14 -4.49 8.49 -5.74
C ALA A 14 -3.49 7.35 -6.02
N GLU A 15 -3.55 6.35 -5.17
CA GLU A 15 -2.91 5.05 -5.37
C GLU A 15 -3.76 4.19 -6.32
N PHE A 16 -3.10 3.36 -7.12
CA PHE A 16 -3.70 2.56 -8.19
C PHE A 16 -4.95 1.76 -7.76
N ASN A 17 -4.90 0.95 -6.69
CA ASN A 17 -6.01 0.09 -6.31
C ASN A 17 -7.27 0.88 -5.91
N ILE A 18 -7.09 2.02 -5.23
CA ILE A 18 -8.23 2.90 -4.87
C ILE A 18 -8.72 3.68 -6.09
N TRP A 19 -7.80 4.15 -6.95
CA TRP A 19 -8.14 4.84 -8.19
C TRP A 19 -8.87 3.93 -9.19
N ALA A 20 -8.52 2.65 -9.25
CA ALA A 20 -9.09 1.72 -10.22
C ALA A 20 -10.59 1.52 -10.04
N ASP A 21 -11.10 1.63 -8.82
CA ASP A 21 -12.53 1.57 -8.48
C ASP A 21 -12.81 2.31 -7.15
N ALA A 22 -12.93 3.64 -7.24
CA ALA A 22 -13.11 4.50 -6.07
C ALA A 22 -14.49 4.28 -5.41
N GLU A 23 -15.51 3.95 -6.19
CA GLU A 23 -16.85 3.63 -5.72
C GLU A 23 -16.87 2.34 -4.91
N ALA A 24 -16.17 1.29 -5.36
CA ALA A 24 -16.02 0.07 -4.57
C ALA A 24 -15.23 0.32 -3.29
N ALA A 25 -14.14 1.08 -3.35
CA ALA A 25 -13.37 1.47 -2.17
C ALA A 25 -14.26 2.22 -1.16
N GLN A 26 -15.04 3.21 -1.60
CA GLN A 26 -15.97 3.94 -0.74
C GLN A 26 -16.98 3.00 -0.04
N ARG A 27 -17.50 1.99 -0.73
CA ARG A 27 -18.40 0.98 -0.15
C ARG A 27 -17.69 0.13 0.89
N VAL A 28 -16.44 -0.29 0.62
CA VAL A 28 -15.63 -1.06 1.57
C VAL A 28 -15.40 -0.25 2.85
N PHE A 29 -14.97 1.01 2.75
CA PHE A 29 -14.73 1.86 3.93
C PHE A 29 -15.99 2.21 4.73
N ASN A 30 -17.18 2.02 4.13
CA ASN A 30 -18.47 2.23 4.80
C ASN A 30 -19.17 0.92 5.22
N CYS A 31 -18.56 -0.26 5.04
CA CYS A 31 -19.24 -1.53 5.29
C CYS A 31 -19.33 -1.94 6.77
N GLY A 32 -18.70 -1.18 7.68
CA GLY A 32 -18.68 -1.47 9.12
C GLY A 32 -17.71 -2.57 9.55
N ALA A 33 -16.96 -3.16 8.61
CA ALA A 33 -15.92 -4.11 8.94
C ALA A 33 -14.70 -3.42 9.58
N ARG A 34 -13.91 -4.19 10.33
CA ARG A 34 -12.59 -3.74 10.79
C ARG A 34 -11.61 -3.75 9.61
N ILE A 35 -11.17 -2.58 9.18
CA ILE A 35 -10.27 -2.42 8.03
C ILE A 35 -8.88 -2.00 8.53
N ASN A 36 -7.85 -2.79 8.21
CA ASN A 36 -6.45 -2.39 8.34
C ASN A 36 -5.93 -1.99 6.96
N VAL A 37 -5.33 -0.81 6.83
CA VAL A 37 -4.91 -0.22 5.56
C VAL A 37 -3.39 -0.11 5.52
N PHE A 38 -2.80 -0.67 4.47
CA PHE A 38 -1.37 -0.57 4.16
C PHE A 38 -1.22 0.25 2.88
N GLY A 39 -1.05 1.56 3.05
CA GLY A 39 -0.92 2.51 1.95
C GLY A 39 0.51 2.66 1.44
N LEU A 40 0.70 3.57 0.48
CA LEU A 40 2.02 3.92 -0.06
C LEU A 40 3.00 4.40 1.03
N ASP A 41 2.49 5.04 2.08
CA ASP A 41 3.21 5.54 3.25
C ASP A 41 4.13 4.50 3.92
N VAL A 42 3.67 3.24 4.02
CA VAL A 42 4.46 2.13 4.59
C VAL A 42 4.99 1.20 3.51
N THR A 43 4.23 0.98 2.43
CA THR A 43 4.63 0.00 1.41
C THR A 43 5.84 0.45 0.60
N HIS A 44 6.09 1.76 0.47
CA HIS A 44 7.31 2.30 -0.15
C HIS A 44 8.59 2.06 0.68
N GLN A 45 8.45 1.60 1.93
CA GLN A 45 9.60 1.22 2.78
C GLN A 45 10.00 -0.25 2.58
N VAL A 46 9.11 -1.08 2.02
CA VAL A 46 9.31 -2.53 1.84
C VAL A 46 9.95 -2.81 0.48
N LEU A 47 11.26 -2.57 0.40
CA LEU A 47 12.01 -2.61 -0.85
C LEU A 47 12.66 -3.98 -1.12
N ALA A 48 12.48 -4.49 -2.33
CA ALA A 48 13.26 -5.61 -2.85
C ALA A 48 14.64 -5.15 -3.34
N THR A 49 15.59 -5.01 -2.41
CA THR A 49 16.98 -4.62 -2.72
C THR A 49 17.76 -5.75 -3.39
N ASP A 50 18.92 -5.43 -3.98
CA ASP A 50 19.78 -6.47 -4.59
C ASP A 50 20.26 -7.51 -3.57
N ASP A 51 20.56 -7.10 -2.34
CA ASP A 51 20.92 -8.01 -1.26
C ASP A 51 19.80 -9.00 -0.97
N ILE A 52 18.55 -8.52 -0.88
CA ILE A 52 17.39 -9.37 -0.67
C ILE A 52 17.22 -10.35 -1.83
N ILE A 53 17.29 -9.87 -3.08
CA ILE A 53 17.18 -10.73 -4.27
C ILE A 53 18.27 -11.81 -4.28
N GLN A 54 19.51 -11.45 -3.94
CA GLN A 54 20.62 -12.41 -3.85
C GLN A 54 20.37 -13.45 -2.76
N ARG A 55 19.87 -13.04 -1.59
CA ARG A 55 19.50 -13.98 -0.51
C ARG A 55 18.42 -14.96 -0.94
N PHE A 56 17.40 -14.50 -1.68
CA PHE A 56 16.38 -15.40 -2.26
C PHE A 56 16.99 -16.36 -3.28
N ALA A 57 17.95 -15.92 -4.10
CA ALA A 57 18.62 -16.76 -5.10
C ALA A 57 19.47 -17.90 -4.50
N LEU A 58 19.83 -17.82 -3.22
CA LEU A 58 20.52 -18.90 -2.50
C LEU A 58 19.57 -20.02 -2.04
N ILE A 59 18.25 -19.82 -2.11
CA ILE A 59 17.25 -20.82 -1.72
C ILE A 59 17.00 -21.76 -2.91
N ASN A 60 17.39 -23.02 -2.77
CA ASN A 60 17.32 -24.00 -3.88
C ASN A 60 15.94 -24.67 -4.01
N ASN A 61 14.95 -23.94 -4.52
CA ASN A 61 13.67 -24.49 -4.97
C ASN A 61 12.99 -23.61 -6.04
N ASP A 62 12.00 -24.18 -6.74
CA ASP A 62 11.32 -23.53 -7.87
C ASP A 62 10.57 -22.25 -7.47
N VAL A 63 10.01 -22.22 -6.25
CA VAL A 63 9.28 -21.04 -5.75
C VAL A 63 10.23 -19.86 -5.55
N ALA A 64 11.41 -20.09 -4.97
CA ALA A 64 12.42 -19.06 -4.81
C ALA A 64 12.94 -18.56 -6.16
N GLY A 65 13.14 -19.46 -7.13
CA GLY A 65 13.48 -19.09 -8.50
C GLY A 65 12.46 -18.14 -9.12
N PHE A 66 11.17 -18.48 -9.04
CA PHE A 66 10.08 -17.64 -9.52
C PHE A 66 10.03 -16.27 -8.82
N VAL A 67 10.18 -16.24 -7.49
CA VAL A 67 10.21 -14.98 -6.72
C VAL A 67 11.36 -14.09 -7.19
N VAL A 68 12.56 -14.64 -7.39
CA VAL A 68 13.73 -13.87 -7.86
C VAL A 68 13.45 -13.22 -9.22
N GLU A 69 12.81 -13.94 -10.15
CA GLU A 69 12.43 -13.38 -11.45
C GLU A 69 11.43 -12.22 -11.31
N LEU A 70 10.41 -12.41 -10.46
CA LEU A 70 9.39 -11.39 -10.20
C LEU A 70 9.99 -10.13 -9.57
N LEU A 71 10.87 -10.28 -8.58
CA LEU A 71 11.52 -9.15 -7.90
C LEU A 71 12.44 -8.36 -8.85
N LYS A 72 13.18 -9.06 -9.72
CA LYS A 72 14.01 -8.42 -10.74
C LYS A 72 13.17 -7.60 -11.72
N PHE A 73 12.03 -8.15 -12.14
CA PHE A 73 11.10 -7.45 -13.03
C PHE A 73 10.57 -6.17 -12.38
N PHE A 74 9.99 -6.24 -11.17
CA PHE A 74 9.44 -5.06 -10.49
C PHE A 74 10.50 -4.00 -10.18
N LYS A 75 11.71 -4.41 -9.77
CA LYS A 75 12.82 -3.48 -9.54
C LYS A 75 13.14 -2.66 -10.80
N SER A 76 13.13 -3.28 -11.97
CA SER A 76 13.43 -2.58 -13.22
C SER A 76 12.39 -1.51 -13.55
N THR A 77 11.11 -1.78 -13.32
CA THR A 77 10.01 -0.82 -13.56
C THR A 77 10.08 0.37 -12.62
N TYR A 78 10.30 0.13 -11.32
CA TYR A 78 10.29 1.21 -10.32
C TYR A 78 11.51 2.13 -10.39
N LYS A 79 12.67 1.59 -10.77
CA LYS A 79 13.85 2.43 -11.02
C LYS A 79 13.59 3.46 -12.12
N THR A 80 12.85 3.10 -13.17
CA THR A 80 12.55 4.00 -14.29
C THR A 80 11.51 5.06 -13.94
N HIS A 81 10.52 4.74 -13.09
CA HIS A 81 9.39 5.64 -12.82
C HIS A 81 9.54 6.49 -11.55
N PHE A 82 10.26 6.01 -10.53
CA PHE A 82 10.30 6.64 -9.21
C PHE A 82 11.72 6.81 -8.64
N ASP A 83 12.76 6.45 -9.40
CA ASP A 83 14.18 6.51 -8.98
C ASP A 83 14.45 5.86 -7.60
N MET A 84 13.79 4.74 -7.34
CA MET A 84 13.92 3.99 -6.09
C MET A 84 15.02 2.91 -6.17
N ASP A 85 15.73 2.67 -5.06
CA ASP A 85 16.81 1.67 -4.95
C ASP A 85 16.35 0.20 -5.07
N GLY A 86 15.05 -0.04 -4.98
CA GLY A 86 14.41 -1.34 -5.14
C GLY A 86 12.93 -1.20 -5.50
N GLY A 87 12.34 -2.27 -6.01
CA GLY A 87 10.89 -2.32 -6.25
C GLY A 87 10.14 -2.53 -4.92
N PRO A 88 9.20 -1.66 -4.53
CA PRO A 88 8.36 -1.89 -3.35
C PRO A 88 7.46 -3.12 -3.54
N ILE A 89 7.38 -3.97 -2.52
CA ILE A 89 6.48 -5.14 -2.51
C ILE A 89 5.22 -4.82 -1.71
N HIS A 90 4.33 -4.05 -2.33
CA HIS A 90 3.18 -3.49 -1.63
C HIS A 90 2.29 -4.52 -0.95
N ASP A 91 1.78 -5.49 -1.72
CA ASP A 91 0.77 -6.44 -1.25
C ASP A 91 1.28 -7.33 -0.12
N ALA A 92 2.59 -7.55 -0.04
CA ALA A 92 3.21 -8.33 1.03
C ALA A 92 2.97 -7.71 2.41
N CYS A 93 2.76 -6.38 2.51
CA CYS A 93 2.46 -5.72 3.80
C CYS A 93 1.19 -6.27 4.45
N ALA A 94 0.16 -6.55 3.65
CA ALA A 94 -1.09 -7.11 4.17
C ALA A 94 -0.89 -8.51 4.77
N ILE A 95 -0.02 -9.33 4.15
CA ILE A 95 0.34 -10.66 4.67
C ILE A 95 1.26 -10.54 5.88
N LEU A 96 2.25 -9.65 5.84
CA LEU A 96 3.18 -9.40 6.94
C LEU A 96 2.43 -9.03 8.22
N TYR A 97 1.40 -8.19 8.12
CA TYR A 97 0.57 -7.85 9.28
C TYR A 97 -0.16 -9.03 9.90
N LEU A 98 -0.62 -9.99 9.09
CA LEU A 98 -1.28 -11.21 9.60
C LEU A 98 -0.30 -12.11 10.35
N ILE A 99 0.98 -12.10 9.97
CA ILE A 99 2.02 -12.96 10.56
C ILE A 99 2.70 -12.28 11.75
N LYS A 100 2.99 -10.98 11.63
CA LYS A 100 3.73 -10.15 12.60
C LYS A 100 3.13 -8.74 12.67
N PRO A 101 1.98 -8.56 13.32
CA PRO A 101 1.31 -7.26 13.40
C PRO A 101 2.15 -6.21 14.13
N GLU A 102 3.09 -6.61 14.98
CA GLU A 102 4.00 -5.74 15.72
C GLU A 102 5.01 -4.99 14.83
N LEU A 103 5.16 -5.38 13.57
CA LEU A 103 5.97 -4.64 12.59
C LEU A 103 5.35 -3.31 12.20
N PHE A 104 4.06 -3.12 12.44
CA PHE A 104 3.32 -1.95 11.98
C PHE A 104 2.80 -1.12 13.15
N LYS A 105 2.99 0.19 13.06
CA LYS A 105 2.28 1.15 13.89
C LYS A 105 0.97 1.52 13.22
N MET A 106 -0.13 1.16 13.86
CA MET A 106 -1.48 1.41 13.36
C MET A 106 -2.11 2.61 14.08
N GLN A 107 -2.75 3.50 13.32
CA GLN A 107 -3.56 4.59 13.84
C GLN A 107 -5.03 4.40 13.45
N HIS A 108 -5.92 4.34 14.46
CA HIS A 108 -7.36 4.34 14.22
C HIS A 108 -7.82 5.75 13.85
N THR A 109 -8.30 5.91 12.63
CA THR A 109 -8.59 7.21 12.01
C THR A 109 -9.82 7.14 11.12
N HIS A 110 -10.38 8.31 10.81
CA HIS A 110 -11.36 8.45 9.74
C HIS A 110 -10.65 8.45 8.38
N ILE A 111 -11.21 7.72 7.42
CA ILE A 111 -10.81 7.69 6.02
C ILE A 111 -12.02 7.89 5.13
N ALA A 112 -11.96 8.87 4.23
CA ALA A 112 -12.96 9.11 3.18
C ALA A 112 -12.35 8.91 1.79
N ILE A 113 -13.14 8.39 0.84
CA ILE A 113 -12.69 8.14 -0.53
C ILE A 113 -13.37 9.14 -1.48
N GLU A 114 -12.56 9.92 -2.19
CA GLU A 114 -13.08 10.79 -3.25
C GLU A 114 -13.42 9.97 -4.50
N HIS A 115 -14.68 10.02 -4.95
CA HIS A 115 -15.19 9.20 -6.05
C HIS A 115 -16.12 9.99 -7.01
N HIS A 116 -16.11 11.33 -6.95
CA HIS A 116 -16.91 12.20 -7.82
C HIS A 116 -16.05 13.18 -8.62
N SER A 117 -15.04 13.79 -7.97
CA SER A 117 -14.18 14.80 -8.57
C SER A 117 -13.23 14.20 -9.58
N ALA A 118 -13.29 14.62 -10.85
CA ALA A 118 -12.33 14.18 -11.87
C ALA A 118 -10.87 14.56 -11.54
N LEU A 119 -10.65 15.60 -10.74
CA LEU A 119 -9.30 16.04 -10.36
C LEU A 119 -8.66 15.14 -9.30
N THR A 120 -9.48 14.60 -8.40
CA THR A 120 -9.04 13.91 -7.19
C THR A 120 -9.67 12.52 -7.03
N TYR A 121 -10.21 11.96 -8.12
CA TYR A 121 -10.83 10.64 -8.13
C TYR A 121 -9.85 9.59 -7.60
N GLY A 122 -10.30 8.76 -6.66
CA GLY A 122 -9.51 7.76 -5.97
C GLY A 122 -8.64 8.29 -4.82
N THR A 123 -8.71 9.59 -4.49
CA THR A 123 -7.96 10.12 -3.35
C THR A 123 -8.49 9.54 -2.05
N MET A 124 -7.56 9.07 -1.22
CA MET A 124 -7.83 8.65 0.15
C MET A 124 -7.55 9.81 1.11
N SER A 125 -8.59 10.42 1.66
CA SER A 125 -8.46 11.45 2.69
C SER A 125 -8.30 10.77 4.06
N VAL A 126 -7.08 10.77 4.60
CA VAL A 126 -6.73 10.13 5.89
C VAL A 126 -6.59 11.18 6.98
N ASP A 127 -7.51 11.20 7.95
CA ASP A 127 -7.53 12.22 9.01
C ASP A 127 -6.58 11.93 10.18
N LEU A 128 -5.28 11.83 9.90
CA LEU A 128 -4.27 11.51 10.91
C LEU A 128 -4.19 12.53 12.05
N ASN A 129 -4.67 13.76 11.85
CA ASN A 129 -4.65 14.81 12.85
C ASN A 129 -5.97 14.97 13.61
N ASN A 130 -6.99 14.15 13.31
CA ASN A 130 -8.35 14.25 13.86
C ASN A 130 -8.93 15.66 13.73
N VAL A 131 -8.78 16.29 12.56
CA VAL A 131 -9.26 17.65 12.27
C VAL A 131 -10.65 17.66 11.64
N THR A 132 -11.22 16.49 11.34
CA THR A 132 -12.59 16.34 10.83
C THR A 132 -13.49 15.72 11.90
N ASP A 133 -14.81 15.91 11.76
CA ASP A 133 -15.82 15.26 12.62
C ASP A 133 -16.18 13.84 12.15
N GLY A 134 -15.38 13.25 11.27
CA GLY A 134 -15.64 11.93 10.69
C GLY A 134 -15.50 10.80 11.70
N GLU A 135 -16.43 9.85 11.69
CA GLU A 135 -16.31 8.64 12.51
C GLU A 135 -15.13 7.77 12.04
N LYS A 136 -14.31 7.31 12.97
CA LYS A 136 -13.16 6.45 12.67
C LYS A 136 -13.64 5.11 12.12
N ASN A 137 -13.17 4.77 10.92
CA ASN A 137 -13.62 3.58 10.17
C ASN A 137 -12.47 2.65 9.75
N ALA A 138 -11.22 3.04 9.98
CA ALA A 138 -10.07 2.23 9.58
C ALA A 138 -8.85 2.41 10.50
N TYR A 139 -8.03 1.37 10.55
CA TYR A 139 -6.71 1.38 11.15
C TYR A 139 -5.69 1.57 10.02
N PHE A 140 -5.10 2.76 9.93
CA PHE A 140 -4.11 3.10 8.92
C PHE A 140 -2.70 2.83 9.43
N ALA A 141 -1.88 2.12 8.67
CA ALA A 141 -0.47 1.93 9.00
C ALA A 141 0.31 3.22 8.73
N VAL A 142 0.98 3.75 9.75
CA VAL A 142 1.76 5.00 9.66
C VAL A 142 3.28 4.78 9.70
N ASP A 143 3.70 3.58 10.08
CA ASP A 143 5.09 3.10 10.13
C ASP A 143 5.08 1.57 10.02
#